data_AF-A0A354XAD4-F1
#
_entry.id   AF-A0A354XAD4-F1
#
_cell.length_a   1.000
_cell.length_b   1.000
_cell.length_c   1.000
_cell.angle_alpha   90.00
_cell.angle_beta   90.00
_cell.angle_gamma   90.00
#
_symmetry.space_group_name_H-M   'P 1'
#
loop_
_entity.id
_entity.type
_entity.pdbx_description
1 polymer ?
#
loop_
_entity_poly.entity_id
_entity_poly.type
_entity_poly.pdbx_seq_one_letter_code
_entity_poly.pdbx_strand_id
1 'polypeptide(L)'
;MDKQQSNSAEFKTLMEYAKEMHHRYFRAISAFYAFEALKEVRAPNIVGQSDAEENAKTMARYNGLFTPAEEALRVYFFLELAKMFDSSKQALHINKILNFTASNLKKLTVDAFKEYNQSQPRAFLETLVNEYKGMDHEELVVIKEMLNKHETVLEKLETYRDKWLAHDDKKKPKLPSITGEEIKALFEVLAKMLNTITGRLNSESWTYSHVEGDVKHHIRLVVDHLRRFEPYRLKEIEEKYQIKSKES
;
A
#
# COMPACT_ATOMS: atom_id res chain seq x y z
N MET A 1 4.73 46.45 3.86
CA MET A 1 5.68 45.32 3.96
C MET A 1 4.88 44.06 3.76
N ASP A 2 4.84 43.58 2.51
CA ASP A 2 4.23 42.30 2.20
C ASP A 2 5.00 41.21 2.92
N LYS A 3 4.28 40.38 3.69
CA LYS A 3 4.82 39.13 4.19
C LYS A 3 5.15 38.29 2.96
N GLN A 4 6.43 38.21 2.59
CA GLN A 4 6.94 37.11 1.78
C GLN A 4 6.57 35.84 2.54
N GLN A 5 5.46 35.23 2.13
CA GLN A 5 5.09 33.89 2.54
C GLN A 5 6.25 33.01 2.07
N SER A 6 7.01 32.45 3.02
CA SER A 6 8.25 31.75 2.70
C SER A 6 8.00 30.70 1.62
N ASN A 7 8.78 30.73 0.54
CA ASN A 7 8.75 29.73 -0.53
C ASN A 7 8.94 28.29 0.01
N SER A 8 9.42 28.13 1.25
CA SER A 8 9.52 26.83 1.92
C SER A 8 8.20 26.24 2.38
N ALA A 9 7.12 27.02 2.52
CA ALA A 9 5.84 26.52 3.02
C ALA A 9 5.19 25.54 2.02
N GLU A 10 5.14 25.90 0.74
CA GLU A 10 4.61 25.03 -0.31
C GLU A 10 5.52 23.82 -0.54
N PHE A 11 6.84 24.02 -0.51
CA PHE A 11 7.80 22.92 -0.62
C PHE A 11 7.59 21.91 0.51
N LYS A 12 7.50 22.38 1.76
CA LYS A 12 7.24 21.54 2.95
C LYS A 12 5.90 20.83 2.85
N THR A 13 4.85 21.53 2.45
CA THR A 13 3.51 20.94 2.27
C THR A 13 3.55 19.81 1.25
N LEU A 14 4.24 20.02 0.12
CA LEU A 14 4.36 19.01 -0.92
C LEU A 14 5.19 17.80 -0.46
N MET A 15 6.27 18.02 0.28
CA MET A 15 7.04 16.95 0.90
C MET A 15 6.22 16.13 1.91
N GLU A 16 5.41 16.79 2.74
CA GLU A 16 4.50 16.13 3.67
C GLU A 16 3.45 15.30 2.91
N TYR A 17 2.85 15.86 1.85
CA TYR A 17 1.90 15.14 1.00
C TYR A 17 2.52 13.90 0.35
N ALA A 18 3.72 14.03 -0.21
CA ALA A 18 4.43 12.91 -0.82
C ALA A 18 4.71 11.83 0.23
N LYS A 19 5.28 12.20 1.39
CA LYS A 19 5.60 11.28 2.48
C LYS A 19 4.37 10.52 2.99
N GLU A 20 3.28 11.21 3.26
CA GLU A 20 2.03 10.57 3.70
C GLU A 20 1.47 9.63 2.62
N MET A 21 1.61 9.99 1.34
CA MET A 21 1.21 9.11 0.25
C MET A 21 2.10 7.88 0.12
N HIS A 22 3.42 8.00 0.31
CA HIS A 22 4.36 6.87 0.39
C HIS A 22 3.98 5.91 1.54
N HIS A 23 3.67 6.45 2.72
CA HIS A 23 3.21 5.62 3.85
C HIS A 23 1.91 4.89 3.56
N ARG A 24 0.92 5.60 2.98
CA ARG A 24 -0.36 4.99 2.59
C ARG A 24 -0.14 3.90 1.56
N TYR A 25 0.64 4.20 0.52
CA TYR A 25 1.03 3.26 -0.52
C TYR A 25 1.63 2.00 0.08
N PHE A 26 2.66 2.14 0.93
CA PHE A 26 3.37 1.02 1.56
C PHE A 26 2.42 0.10 2.34
N ARG A 27 1.52 0.68 3.14
CA ARG A 27 0.53 -0.10 3.89
C ARG A 27 -0.46 -0.82 2.95
N ALA A 28 -0.93 -0.15 1.90
CA ALA A 28 -1.87 -0.72 0.95
C ALA A 28 -1.26 -1.90 0.17
N ILE A 29 -0.05 -1.73 -0.37
CA ILE A 29 0.64 -2.80 -1.12
C ILE A 29 1.01 -3.97 -0.19
N SER A 30 1.37 -3.69 1.06
CA SER A 30 1.62 -4.74 2.06
C SER A 30 0.37 -5.55 2.36
N ALA A 31 -0.78 -4.89 2.53
CA ALA A 31 -2.05 -5.58 2.76
C ALA A 31 -2.50 -6.39 1.53
N PHE A 32 -2.29 -5.88 0.32
CA PHE A 32 -2.53 -6.61 -0.92
C PHE A 32 -1.69 -7.89 -0.99
N TYR A 33 -0.38 -7.80 -0.76
CA TYR A 33 0.47 -8.99 -0.79
C TYR A 33 0.21 -9.96 0.36
N ALA A 34 -0.21 -9.48 1.53
CA ALA A 34 -0.64 -10.36 2.62
C ALA A 34 -1.92 -11.13 2.25
N PHE A 35 -2.88 -10.46 1.63
CA PHE A 35 -4.09 -11.10 1.11
C PHE A 35 -3.76 -12.16 0.06
N GLU A 36 -2.94 -11.83 -0.94
CA GLU A 36 -2.50 -12.78 -1.96
C GLU A 36 -1.75 -13.96 -1.33
N ALA A 37 -0.85 -13.71 -0.38
CA ALA A 37 -0.10 -14.75 0.31
C ALA A 37 -1.02 -15.75 1.03
N LEU A 38 -2.06 -15.28 1.72
CA LEU A 38 -3.05 -16.15 2.38
C LEU A 38 -3.79 -17.05 1.38
N LYS A 39 -3.94 -16.63 0.13
CA LYS A 39 -4.53 -17.46 -0.93
C LYS A 39 -3.51 -18.42 -1.51
N GLU A 40 -2.30 -17.93 -1.80
CA GLU A 40 -1.19 -18.72 -2.33
C GLU A 40 -0.82 -19.92 -1.45
N VAL A 41 -0.77 -19.74 -0.12
CA VAL A 41 -0.43 -20.85 0.80
C VAL A 41 -1.45 -21.98 0.80
N ARG A 42 -2.66 -21.75 0.29
CA ARG A 42 -3.71 -22.76 0.13
C ARG A 42 -3.88 -23.21 -1.33
N ALA A 43 -3.06 -22.71 -2.25
CA ALA A 43 -3.19 -22.96 -3.68
C ALA A 43 -2.30 -24.14 -4.13
N PRO A 44 -2.87 -25.29 -4.55
CA PRO A 44 -2.08 -26.47 -4.92
C PRO A 44 -1.08 -26.25 -6.05
N ASN A 45 -1.41 -25.37 -7.00
CA ASN A 45 -0.55 -25.00 -8.12
C ASN A 45 0.65 -24.11 -7.71
N ILE A 46 0.68 -23.61 -6.47
CA ILE A 46 1.76 -22.75 -5.95
C ILE A 46 2.63 -23.49 -4.94
N VAL A 47 2.02 -24.15 -3.96
CA VAL A 47 2.76 -24.83 -2.87
C VAL A 47 2.75 -26.35 -2.99
N GLY A 48 2.04 -26.93 -3.96
CA GLY A 48 1.83 -28.38 -4.08
C GLY A 48 0.60 -28.87 -3.32
N GLN A 49 0.02 -29.99 -3.76
CA GLN A 49 -1.25 -30.50 -3.22
C GLN A 49 -1.19 -30.80 -1.72
N SER A 50 -0.16 -31.51 -1.26
CA SER A 50 -0.02 -31.91 0.13
C SER A 50 0.08 -30.71 1.06
N ASP A 51 0.98 -29.76 0.76
CA ASP A 51 1.17 -28.55 1.56
C ASP A 51 -0.08 -27.66 1.53
N ALA A 52 -0.73 -27.52 0.37
CA ALA A 52 -1.96 -26.73 0.26
C ALA A 52 -3.09 -27.28 1.15
N GLU A 53 -3.29 -28.60 1.15
CA GLU A 53 -4.29 -29.26 2.01
C GLU A 53 -3.96 -29.13 3.50
N GLU A 54 -2.68 -29.29 3.86
CA GLU A 54 -2.24 -29.16 5.24
C GLU A 54 -2.35 -27.72 5.76
N ASN A 55 -1.96 -26.74 4.94
CA ASN A 55 -2.12 -25.32 5.24
C ASN A 55 -3.60 -24.95 5.37
N ALA A 56 -4.45 -25.44 4.47
CA ALA A 56 -5.90 -25.22 4.56
C ALA A 56 -6.49 -25.80 5.85
N LYS A 57 -6.11 -27.04 6.24
CA LYS A 57 -6.51 -27.64 7.51
C LYS A 57 -6.03 -26.84 8.71
N THR A 58 -4.78 -26.38 8.68
CA THR A 58 -4.19 -25.55 9.75
C THR A 58 -4.95 -24.24 9.90
N MET A 59 -5.16 -23.51 8.80
CA MET A 59 -5.90 -22.24 8.82
C MET A 59 -7.37 -22.43 9.23
N ALA A 60 -8.03 -23.50 8.79
CA ALA A 60 -9.42 -23.80 9.14
C ALA A 60 -9.63 -24.02 10.65
N ARG A 61 -8.60 -24.45 11.39
CA ARG A 61 -8.68 -24.57 12.86
C ARG A 61 -8.74 -23.21 13.56
N TYR A 62 -8.16 -22.20 12.93
CA TYR A 62 -8.18 -20.80 13.37
C TYR A 62 -9.10 -19.97 12.47
N ASN A 63 -10.23 -20.54 12.02
CA ASN A 63 -11.13 -19.89 11.07
C ASN A 63 -11.65 -18.51 11.56
N GLY A 64 -11.89 -18.40 12.88
CA GLY A 64 -12.29 -17.14 13.52
C GLY A 64 -11.23 -16.03 13.46
N LEU A 65 -9.97 -16.36 13.11
CA LEU A 65 -8.91 -15.41 12.83
C LEU A 65 -8.70 -15.23 11.33
N PHE A 66 -8.49 -16.33 10.59
CA PHE A 66 -8.05 -16.24 9.19
C PHE A 66 -9.13 -15.73 8.24
N THR A 67 -10.40 -16.13 8.42
CA THR A 67 -11.49 -15.61 7.57
C THR A 67 -11.68 -14.10 7.71
N PRO A 68 -11.87 -13.54 8.93
CA PRO A 68 -12.00 -12.10 9.05
C PRO A 68 -10.71 -11.35 8.70
N ALA A 69 -9.53 -11.92 8.95
CA ALA A 69 -8.27 -11.29 8.56
C ALA A 69 -8.11 -11.21 7.02
N GLU A 70 -8.41 -12.28 6.30
CA GLU A 70 -8.38 -12.31 4.83
C GLU A 70 -9.33 -11.25 4.25
N GLU A 71 -10.56 -11.19 4.76
CA GLU A 71 -11.54 -10.20 4.31
C GLU A 71 -11.15 -8.77 4.69
N ALA A 72 -10.63 -8.56 5.90
CA ALA A 72 -10.17 -7.25 6.36
C ALA A 72 -8.99 -6.74 5.51
N LEU A 73 -8.02 -7.59 5.20
CA LEU A 73 -6.90 -7.26 4.30
C LEU A 73 -7.42 -6.86 2.93
N ARG A 74 -8.36 -7.65 2.39
CA ARG A 74 -8.99 -7.40 1.10
C ARG A 74 -9.66 -6.03 1.05
N VAL A 75 -10.56 -5.78 1.99
CA VAL A 75 -11.27 -4.49 2.10
C VAL A 75 -10.30 -3.34 2.32
N TYR A 76 -9.30 -3.51 3.18
CA TYR A 76 -8.32 -2.48 3.51
C TYR A 76 -7.52 -2.03 2.30
N PHE A 77 -6.92 -2.95 1.54
CA PHE A 77 -6.10 -2.52 0.40
C PHE A 77 -6.94 -1.86 -0.70
N PHE A 78 -8.17 -2.33 -0.95
CA PHE A 78 -9.07 -1.70 -1.91
C PHE A 78 -9.47 -0.29 -1.46
N LEU A 79 -9.81 -0.11 -0.19
CA LEU A 79 -10.15 1.21 0.36
C LEU A 79 -8.97 2.18 0.29
N GLU A 80 -7.78 1.77 0.71
CA GLU A 80 -6.61 2.64 0.66
C GLU A 80 -6.22 2.98 -0.79
N LEU A 81 -6.29 2.01 -1.70
CA LEU A 81 -6.06 2.26 -3.12
C LEU A 81 -7.07 3.27 -3.67
N ALA A 82 -8.37 3.10 -3.37
CA ALA A 82 -9.41 4.02 -3.81
C ALA A 82 -9.22 5.44 -3.24
N LYS A 83 -8.83 5.56 -1.95
CA LYS A 83 -8.51 6.86 -1.33
C LYS A 83 -7.33 7.57 -2.02
N MET A 84 -6.35 6.82 -2.52
CA MET A 84 -5.21 7.41 -3.25
C MET A 84 -5.62 8.00 -4.60
N PHE A 85 -6.72 7.55 -5.18
CA PHE A 85 -7.26 8.04 -6.45
C PHE A 85 -8.57 8.84 -6.33
N ASP A 86 -8.98 9.16 -5.11
CA ASP A 86 -10.23 9.86 -4.85
C ASP A 86 -10.28 11.26 -5.52
N SER A 87 -11.47 11.82 -5.64
CA SER A 87 -11.72 13.17 -6.19
C SER A 87 -12.12 14.19 -5.12
N SER A 88 -12.25 13.75 -3.86
CA SER A 88 -12.61 14.62 -2.74
C SER A 88 -11.57 15.72 -2.48
N LYS A 89 -12.01 16.98 -2.51
CA LYS A 89 -11.17 18.16 -2.23
C LYS A 89 -10.48 18.09 -0.85
N GLN A 90 -11.11 17.45 0.13
CA GLN A 90 -10.60 17.34 1.49
C GLN A 90 -9.57 16.22 1.63
N ALA A 91 -9.69 15.14 0.86
CA ALA A 91 -8.78 14.01 0.94
C ALA A 91 -7.38 14.34 0.41
N LEU A 92 -6.38 13.60 0.89
CA LEU A 92 -5.08 13.53 0.24
C LEU A 92 -5.12 12.38 -0.77
N HIS A 93 -5.02 12.72 -2.06
CA HIS A 93 -5.08 11.82 -3.20
C HIS A 93 -4.08 12.29 -4.26
N ILE A 94 -3.71 11.42 -5.21
CA ILE A 94 -2.59 11.67 -6.13
C ILE A 94 -2.83 12.90 -7.01
N ASN A 95 -4.05 13.09 -7.50
CA ASN A 95 -4.40 14.28 -8.29
C ASN A 95 -4.25 15.59 -7.50
N LYS A 96 -4.49 15.57 -6.19
CA LYS A 96 -4.24 16.75 -5.33
C LYS A 96 -2.76 17.07 -5.26
N ILE A 97 -1.90 16.06 -5.12
CA ILE A 97 -0.45 16.24 -5.15
C ILE A 97 -0.03 16.84 -6.49
N LEU A 98 -0.43 16.24 -7.61
CA LEU A 98 -0.08 16.72 -8.95
C LEU A 98 -0.56 18.15 -9.23
N ASN A 99 -1.80 18.47 -8.86
CA ASN A 99 -2.36 19.80 -9.06
C ASN A 99 -1.70 20.84 -8.15
N PHE A 100 -1.34 20.46 -6.92
CA PHE A 100 -0.59 21.31 -6.02
C PHE A 100 0.82 21.58 -6.56
N THR A 101 1.53 20.54 -7.04
CA THR A 101 2.84 20.69 -7.68
C THR A 101 2.75 21.61 -8.89
N ALA A 102 1.80 21.37 -9.81
CA ALA A 102 1.61 22.19 -11.01
C ALA A 102 1.37 23.67 -10.68
N SER A 103 0.54 23.94 -9.67
CA SER A 103 0.20 25.31 -9.27
C SER A 103 1.36 26.06 -8.59
N ASN A 104 2.36 25.32 -8.09
CA ASN A 104 3.45 25.86 -7.29
C ASN A 104 4.85 25.63 -7.90
N LEU A 105 4.95 25.21 -9.17
CA LEU A 105 6.24 24.94 -9.83
C LEU A 105 7.28 26.07 -9.63
N LYS A 106 6.85 27.33 -9.77
CA LYS A 106 7.73 28.51 -9.60
C LYS A 106 8.27 28.69 -8.19
N LYS A 107 7.67 28.04 -7.19
CA LYS A 107 8.06 28.07 -5.78
C LYS A 107 8.94 26.88 -5.39
N LEU A 108 9.07 25.87 -6.25
CA LEU A 108 9.97 24.73 -6.06
C LEU A 108 11.39 25.11 -6.51
N THR A 109 11.97 26.09 -5.82
CA THR A 109 13.29 26.65 -6.17
C THR A 109 14.42 25.95 -5.43
N VAL A 110 15.66 26.15 -5.91
CA VAL A 110 16.88 25.72 -5.21
C VAL A 110 16.94 26.29 -3.79
N ASP A 111 16.53 27.54 -3.59
CA ASP A 111 16.49 28.16 -2.26
C ASP A 111 15.49 27.48 -1.33
N ALA A 112 14.28 27.16 -1.82
CA ALA A 112 13.27 26.44 -1.05
C ALA A 112 13.73 25.02 -0.68
N PHE A 113 14.38 24.33 -1.62
CA PHE A 113 15.03 23.04 -1.37
C PHE A 113 16.11 23.15 -0.29
N LYS A 114 16.98 24.17 -0.39
CA LYS A 114 18.07 24.41 0.56
C LYS A 114 17.50 24.72 1.94
N GLU A 115 16.52 25.60 2.05
CA GLU A 115 15.86 25.96 3.32
C GLU A 115 15.22 24.73 3.98
N TYR A 116 14.48 23.92 3.23
CA TYR A 116 13.86 22.69 3.75
C TYR A 116 14.90 21.69 4.29
N ASN A 117 16.05 21.58 3.62
CA ASN A 117 17.06 20.58 3.96
C ASN A 117 18.14 21.07 4.94
N GLN A 118 18.22 22.38 5.24
CA GLN A 118 19.18 22.94 6.19
C GLN A 118 19.05 22.34 7.60
N SER A 119 17.83 21.98 8.01
CA SER A 119 17.58 21.35 9.31
C SER A 119 17.59 19.82 9.28
N GLN A 120 17.95 19.20 8.15
CA GLN A 120 18.00 17.74 8.02
C GLN A 120 19.44 17.24 8.00
N PRO A 121 19.74 16.10 8.66
CA PRO A 121 21.08 15.51 8.64
C PRO A 121 21.34 14.84 7.28
N ARG A 122 21.64 15.63 6.24
CA ARG A 122 22.01 15.12 4.92
C ARG A 122 23.52 15.16 4.71
N ALA A 123 24.09 13.98 4.47
CA ALA A 123 25.41 13.93 3.85
C ALA A 123 25.31 14.56 2.44
N PHE A 124 26.31 15.37 2.06
CA PHE A 124 26.42 15.97 0.71
C PHE A 124 25.31 16.96 0.32
N LEU A 125 24.77 17.73 1.28
CA LEU A 125 23.74 18.75 0.99
C LEU A 125 24.15 19.71 -0.15
N GLU A 126 25.40 20.16 -0.17
CA GLU A 126 25.88 21.07 -1.23
C GLU A 126 25.81 20.43 -2.62
N THR A 127 26.19 19.16 -2.75
CA THR A 127 26.06 18.41 -4.02
C THR A 127 24.61 18.31 -4.45
N LEU A 128 23.70 17.96 -3.52
CA LEU A 128 22.27 17.85 -3.81
C LEU A 128 21.65 19.18 -4.23
N VAL A 129 22.04 20.28 -3.59
CA VAL A 129 21.60 21.64 -3.95
C VAL A 129 22.05 22.00 -5.37
N ASN A 130 23.28 21.68 -5.74
CA ASN A 130 23.83 21.97 -7.07
C ASN A 130 23.19 21.14 -8.19
N GLU A 131 22.73 19.93 -7.88
CA GLU A 131 22.09 19.02 -8.84
C GLU A 131 20.56 19.20 -8.91
N TYR A 132 19.97 19.99 -8.00
CA TYR A 132 18.53 20.20 -7.96
C TYR A 132 18.02 20.95 -9.19
N LYS A 133 17.13 20.30 -9.95
CA LYS A 133 16.50 20.89 -11.16
C LYS A 133 15.03 21.24 -10.98
N GLY A 134 14.45 20.92 -9.82
CA GLY A 134 13.01 20.98 -9.63
C GLY A 134 12.27 20.00 -10.54
N MET A 135 10.94 20.11 -10.55
CA MET A 135 10.07 19.37 -11.48
C MET A 135 9.64 20.31 -12.60
N ASP A 136 9.55 19.81 -13.83
CA ASP A 136 9.03 20.59 -14.96
C ASP A 136 7.58 20.21 -15.32
N HIS A 137 7.00 20.97 -16.26
CA HIS A 137 5.62 20.75 -16.69
C HIS A 137 5.45 19.49 -17.56
N GLU A 138 6.45 19.15 -18.38
CA GLU A 138 6.40 17.99 -19.27
C GLU A 138 6.35 16.70 -18.45
N GLU A 139 7.12 16.62 -17.37
CA GLU A 139 7.10 15.50 -16.42
C GLU A 139 5.73 15.33 -15.76
N LEU A 140 5.09 16.43 -15.37
CA LEU A 140 3.74 16.40 -14.81
C LEU A 140 2.69 15.93 -15.83
N VAL A 141 2.85 16.30 -17.10
CA VAL A 141 1.99 15.82 -18.19
C VAL A 141 2.16 14.31 -18.38
N VAL A 142 3.40 13.82 -18.46
CA VAL A 142 3.71 12.38 -18.58
C VAL A 142 3.09 11.60 -17.40
N ILE A 143 3.23 12.11 -16.17
CA ILE A 143 2.63 11.50 -14.99
C ILE A 143 1.09 11.43 -15.09
N LYS A 144 0.43 12.49 -15.56
CA LYS A 144 -1.03 12.52 -15.75
C LYS A 144 -1.48 11.55 -16.84
N GLU A 145 -0.73 11.43 -17.93
CA GLU A 145 -1.03 10.46 -18.99
C GLU A 145 -0.94 9.01 -18.50
N MET A 146 -0.03 8.71 -17.56
CA MET A 146 0.03 7.38 -16.93
C MET A 146 -1.25 7.03 -16.16
N LEU A 147 -1.87 8.01 -15.49
CA LEU A 147 -3.16 7.82 -14.81
C LEU A 147 -4.29 7.57 -15.79
N ASN A 148 -4.35 8.37 -16.86
CA ASN A 148 -5.43 8.26 -17.86
C ASN A 148 -5.44 6.88 -18.55
N LYS A 149 -4.27 6.25 -18.72
CA LYS A 149 -4.16 4.88 -19.23
C LYS A 149 -4.85 3.82 -18.36
N HIS A 150 -5.16 4.14 -17.11
CA HIS A 150 -5.81 3.25 -16.14
C HIS A 150 -7.22 3.69 -15.76
N GLU A 151 -7.82 4.65 -16.48
CA GLU A 151 -9.14 5.22 -16.19
C GLU A 151 -10.21 4.13 -15.99
N THR A 152 -10.29 3.14 -16.88
CA THR A 152 -11.25 2.03 -16.75
C THR A 152 -11.10 1.25 -15.44
N VAL A 153 -9.87 1.04 -14.96
CA VAL A 153 -9.62 0.33 -13.69
C VAL A 153 -9.98 1.22 -12.50
N LEU A 154 -9.71 2.52 -12.60
CA LEU A 154 -10.08 3.50 -11.57
C LEU A 154 -11.60 3.62 -11.42
N GLU A 155 -12.36 3.63 -12.52
CA GLU A 155 -13.84 3.61 -12.49
C GLU A 155 -14.39 2.35 -11.83
N LYS A 156 -13.79 1.19 -12.12
CA LYS A 156 -14.13 -0.08 -11.44
C LYS A 156 -13.85 0.04 -9.93
N LEU A 157 -12.70 0.58 -9.55
CA LEU A 157 -12.29 0.74 -8.15
C LEU A 157 -13.20 1.70 -7.39
N GLU A 158 -13.61 2.81 -8.01
CA GLU A 158 -14.59 3.76 -7.46
C GLU A 158 -15.95 3.10 -7.25
N THR A 159 -16.46 2.41 -8.30
CA THR A 159 -17.70 1.64 -8.21
C THR A 159 -17.64 0.59 -7.10
N TYR A 160 -16.49 -0.06 -6.96
CA TYR A 160 -16.25 -1.06 -5.93
C TYR A 160 -16.29 -0.44 -4.52
N ARG A 161 -15.57 0.67 -4.30
CA ARG A 161 -15.59 1.42 -3.04
C ARG A 161 -17.01 1.80 -2.65
N ASP A 162 -17.72 2.48 -3.54
CA ASP A 162 -19.00 3.11 -3.20
C ASP A 162 -20.10 2.09 -2.92
N LYS A 163 -20.17 1.03 -3.74
CA LYS A 163 -21.31 0.10 -3.71
C LYS A 163 -21.07 -1.16 -2.88
N TRP A 164 -19.82 -1.44 -2.52
CA TRP A 164 -19.46 -2.68 -1.81
C TRP A 164 -18.70 -2.48 -0.52
N LEU A 165 -17.95 -1.37 -0.36
CA LEU A 165 -17.11 -1.15 0.83
C LEU A 165 -17.67 -0.06 1.74
N ALA A 166 -18.20 1.03 1.18
CA ALA A 166 -18.70 2.19 1.94
C ALA A 166 -20.17 2.06 2.36
N HIS A 167 -20.99 1.41 1.53
CA HIS A 167 -22.43 1.27 1.75
C HIS A 167 -22.85 -0.20 1.69
N ASP A 168 -23.61 -0.68 2.69
CA ASP A 168 -24.27 -1.99 2.63
C ASP A 168 -25.63 -1.84 1.93
N ASP A 169 -25.56 -1.49 0.65
CA ASP A 169 -26.74 -1.25 -0.16
C ASP A 169 -27.58 -2.53 -0.28
N LYS A 170 -28.89 -2.43 -0.04
CA LYS A 170 -29.85 -3.55 -0.17
C LYS A 170 -29.87 -4.18 -1.57
N LYS A 171 -29.44 -3.45 -2.59
CA LYS A 171 -29.30 -3.93 -3.98
C LYS A 171 -27.86 -3.75 -4.43
N LYS A 172 -27.04 -4.78 -4.24
CA LYS A 172 -25.65 -4.78 -4.71
C LYS A 172 -25.63 -5.07 -6.22
N PRO A 173 -25.11 -4.17 -7.07
CA PRO A 173 -24.93 -4.48 -8.49
C PRO A 173 -23.84 -5.53 -8.66
N LYS A 174 -23.74 -6.15 -9.85
CA LYS A 174 -22.70 -7.14 -10.14
C LYS A 174 -21.32 -6.58 -9.78
N LEU A 175 -20.55 -7.35 -9.01
CA LEU A 175 -19.24 -6.96 -8.53
C LEU A 175 -18.34 -6.64 -9.74
N PRO A 176 -17.77 -5.43 -9.85
CA PRO A 176 -16.83 -5.14 -10.91
C PRO A 176 -15.65 -6.11 -10.79
N SER A 177 -15.37 -6.84 -11.87
CA SER A 177 -14.23 -7.76 -11.91
C SER A 177 -12.95 -6.94 -12.02
N ILE A 178 -12.30 -6.72 -10.88
CA ILE A 178 -10.95 -6.15 -10.80
C ILE A 178 -9.98 -7.31 -10.55
N THR A 179 -9.04 -7.53 -11.45
CA THR A 179 -8.06 -8.63 -11.34
C THR A 179 -6.85 -8.25 -10.48
N GLY A 180 -6.08 -9.24 -10.03
CA GLY A 180 -4.84 -9.00 -9.30
C GLY A 180 -3.81 -8.25 -10.15
N GLU A 181 -3.75 -8.50 -11.45
CA GLU A 181 -2.89 -7.79 -12.41
C GLU A 181 -3.29 -6.33 -12.56
N GLU A 182 -4.59 -6.03 -12.63
CA GLU A 182 -5.09 -4.66 -12.67
C GLU A 182 -4.69 -3.89 -11.39
N ILE A 183 -4.77 -4.53 -10.22
CA ILE A 183 -4.32 -3.95 -8.95
C ILE A 183 -2.82 -3.72 -8.92
N LYS A 184 -2.02 -4.69 -9.37
CA LYS A 184 -0.55 -4.55 -9.47
C LYS A 184 -0.17 -3.41 -10.39
N ALA A 185 -0.82 -3.29 -11.55
CA ALA A 185 -0.58 -2.18 -12.48
C ALA A 185 -0.85 -0.81 -11.84
N LEU A 186 -1.94 -0.67 -11.06
CA LEU A 186 -2.21 0.55 -10.31
C LEU A 186 -1.12 0.85 -9.25
N PHE A 187 -0.66 -0.16 -8.52
CA PHE A 187 0.45 0.01 -7.58
C PHE A 187 1.77 0.38 -8.27
N GLU A 188 2.07 -0.19 -9.44
CA GLU A 188 3.26 0.18 -10.21
C GLU A 188 3.22 1.62 -10.69
N VAL A 189 2.07 2.07 -11.19
CA VAL A 189 1.87 3.46 -11.60
C VAL A 189 2.04 4.40 -10.40
N LEU A 190 1.40 4.12 -9.27
CA LEU A 190 1.55 4.93 -8.06
C LEU A 190 3.01 5.00 -7.59
N ALA A 191 3.73 3.88 -7.56
CA ALA A 191 5.14 3.88 -7.19
C ALA A 191 5.98 4.75 -8.11
N LYS A 192 5.80 4.61 -9.44
CA LYS A 192 6.50 5.45 -10.43
C LYS A 192 6.21 6.92 -10.21
N MET A 193 4.94 7.30 -10.05
CA MET A 193 4.54 8.69 -9.84
C MET A 193 5.15 9.28 -8.57
N LEU A 194 5.04 8.55 -7.45
CA LEU A 194 5.58 8.97 -6.17
C LEU A 194 7.09 9.13 -6.21
N ASN A 195 7.80 8.16 -6.80
CA ASN A 195 9.25 8.22 -6.96
C ASN A 195 9.71 9.34 -7.90
N THR A 196 8.94 9.64 -8.96
CA THR A 196 9.24 10.81 -9.80
C THR A 196 9.08 12.11 -9.01
N ILE A 197 8.01 12.23 -8.22
CA ILE A 197 7.76 13.39 -7.36
C ILE A 197 8.88 13.55 -6.32
N THR A 198 9.19 12.53 -5.53
CA THR A 198 10.22 12.65 -4.49
C THR A 198 11.63 12.73 -5.06
N GLY A 199 11.89 12.09 -6.21
CA GLY A 199 13.17 12.19 -6.90
C GLY A 199 13.44 13.62 -7.33
N ARG A 200 12.41 14.33 -7.83
CA ARG A 200 12.52 15.75 -8.18
C ARG A 200 12.51 16.69 -7.00
N LEU A 201 11.82 16.35 -5.91
CA LEU A 201 11.75 17.23 -4.74
C LEU A 201 12.95 17.10 -3.84
N ASN A 202 13.49 15.90 -3.64
CA ASN A 202 14.45 15.65 -2.56
C ASN A 202 15.59 14.70 -2.94
N SER A 203 15.71 14.36 -4.23
CA SER A 203 16.65 13.35 -4.73
C SER A 203 16.50 12.00 -4.02
N GLU A 204 15.28 11.70 -3.56
CA GLU A 204 14.93 10.47 -2.85
C GLU A 204 14.10 9.55 -3.73
N SER A 205 14.47 8.27 -3.73
CA SER A 205 13.65 7.21 -4.31
C SER A 205 13.28 6.20 -3.23
N TRP A 206 12.02 5.81 -3.22
CA TRP A 206 11.52 4.75 -2.35
C TRP A 206 11.51 3.45 -3.13
N THR A 207 12.17 2.43 -2.59
CA THR A 207 12.10 1.09 -3.17
C THR A 207 11.01 0.28 -2.48
N TYR A 208 10.19 -0.39 -3.29
CA TYR A 208 9.12 -1.27 -2.83
C TYR A 208 9.31 -2.72 -3.31
N SER A 209 10.42 -3.01 -4.00
CA SER A 209 10.66 -4.32 -4.61
C SER A 209 10.74 -5.47 -3.61
N HIS A 210 11.10 -5.18 -2.36
CA HIS A 210 11.17 -6.16 -1.28
C HIS A 210 9.80 -6.50 -0.68
N VAL A 211 8.81 -5.63 -0.81
CA VAL A 211 7.54 -5.74 -0.05
C VAL A 211 6.80 -7.03 -0.38
N GLU A 212 6.75 -7.41 -1.66
CA GLU A 212 6.14 -8.67 -2.07
C GLU A 212 6.80 -9.87 -1.39
N GLY A 213 8.13 -9.96 -1.50
CA GLY A 213 8.92 -11.06 -0.96
C GLY A 213 8.79 -11.17 0.55
N ASP A 214 9.00 -10.07 1.26
CA ASP A 214 9.00 -10.01 2.72
C ASP A 214 7.61 -10.35 3.28
N VAL A 215 6.56 -9.72 2.75
CA VAL A 215 5.19 -9.96 3.24
C VAL A 215 4.75 -11.39 2.97
N LYS A 216 4.99 -11.91 1.77
CA LYS A 216 4.65 -13.31 1.43
C LYS A 216 5.44 -14.29 2.30
N HIS A 217 6.72 -14.01 2.53
CA HIS A 217 7.55 -14.82 3.41
C HIS A 217 7.02 -14.84 4.85
N HIS A 218 6.66 -13.68 5.42
CA HIS A 218 6.10 -13.60 6.77
C HIS A 218 4.79 -14.37 6.92
N ILE A 219 3.86 -14.28 5.95
CA ILE A 219 2.61 -15.05 5.99
C ILE A 219 2.89 -16.55 5.93
N ARG A 220 3.83 -17.00 5.09
CA ARG A 220 4.26 -18.40 5.03
C ARG A 220 4.84 -18.88 6.37
N LEU A 221 5.70 -18.08 7.01
CA LEU A 221 6.26 -18.40 8.32
C LEU A 221 5.18 -18.54 9.40
N VAL A 222 4.17 -17.67 9.40
CA VAL A 222 3.06 -17.77 10.36
C VAL A 222 2.32 -19.10 10.20
N VAL A 223 1.98 -19.49 8.97
CA VAL A 223 1.28 -20.75 8.72
C VAL A 223 2.16 -21.95 9.04
N ASP A 224 3.44 -21.92 8.66
CA ASP A 224 4.39 -22.99 8.97
C ASP A 224 4.59 -23.17 10.48
N HIS A 225 4.72 -22.08 11.23
CA HIS A 225 4.79 -22.15 12.69
C HIS A 225 3.52 -22.78 13.28
N LEU A 226 2.33 -22.34 12.86
CA LEU A 226 1.07 -22.92 13.35
C LEU A 226 0.99 -24.43 13.07
N ARG A 227 1.43 -24.86 11.89
CA ARG A 227 1.53 -26.28 11.52
C ARG A 227 2.50 -27.02 12.44
N ARG A 228 3.73 -26.51 12.61
CA ARG A 228 4.78 -27.17 13.40
C ARG A 228 4.45 -27.29 14.89
N PHE A 229 3.65 -26.38 15.43
CA PHE A 229 3.21 -26.43 16.83
C PHE A 229 2.04 -27.38 17.08
N GLU A 230 1.37 -27.85 16.03
CA GLU A 230 0.17 -28.65 16.16
C GLU A 230 0.35 -29.97 16.94
N PRO A 231 1.41 -30.77 16.72
CA PRO A 231 1.61 -32.00 17.50
C PRO A 231 1.72 -31.75 19.01
N TYR A 232 2.33 -30.62 19.39
CA TYR A 232 2.48 -30.23 20.80
C TYR A 232 1.11 -29.88 21.41
N ARG A 233 0.29 -29.10 20.69
CA ARG A 233 -1.07 -28.76 21.10
C ARG A 233 -1.93 -30.01 21.31
N LEU A 234 -1.81 -31.01 20.42
CA LEU A 234 -2.54 -32.28 20.55
C LEU A 234 -2.11 -33.06 21.79
N LYS A 235 -0.79 -33.15 22.03
CA LYS A 235 -0.24 -33.79 23.23
C LYS A 235 -0.74 -33.12 24.52
N GLU A 236 -0.74 -31.79 24.58
CA GLU A 236 -1.27 -31.05 25.74
C GLU A 236 -2.75 -31.34 25.99
N ILE A 237 -3.55 -31.47 24.92
CA ILE A 237 -4.96 -31.84 25.03
C ILE A 237 -5.11 -33.27 25.56
N GLU A 238 -4.37 -34.23 25.01
CA GLU A 238 -4.39 -35.62 25.46
C GLU A 238 -4.05 -35.74 26.94
N GLU A 239 -2.96 -35.10 27.38
CA GLU A 239 -2.54 -35.07 28.78
C GLU A 239 -3.62 -34.47 29.70
N LYS A 240 -4.24 -33.35 29.28
CA LYS A 240 -5.28 -32.67 30.06
C LYS A 240 -6.55 -33.51 30.25
N TYR A 241 -6.95 -34.29 29.25
CA TYR A 241 -8.19 -35.08 29.30
C TYR A 241 -7.98 -36.53 29.76
N GLN A 242 -6.77 -37.10 29.66
CA GLN A 242 -6.46 -38.41 30.26
C GLN A 242 -6.43 -38.38 31.79
N ILE A 243 -6.11 -37.24 32.41
CA ILE A 243 -6.16 -37.08 33.88
C ILE A 243 -7.61 -37.16 34.38
N LYS A 244 -8.58 -36.64 33.61
CA LYS A 244 -9.99 -36.64 34.00
C LYS A 244 -10.67 -38.01 33.95
N SER A 245 -10.18 -38.98 33.18
CA SER A 245 -10.77 -40.32 33.10
C SER A 245 -10.23 -41.30 34.15
N LYS A 246 -9.23 -40.90 34.95
CA LYS A 246 -8.68 -41.71 36.05
C LYS A 246 -9.21 -41.30 37.44
N GLU A 247 -9.97 -40.21 37.52
CA GLU A 247 -10.56 -39.69 38.77
C GLU A 247 -12.08 -39.93 38.88
N SER A 248 -12.66 -40.71 37.97
CA SER A 248 -14.07 -41.14 37.95
C SER A 248 -14.19 -42.65 38.08
#